data_AF-A0A527HC29-F1
#
_entry.id   AF-A0A527HC29-F1
#
_cell.length_a   1.000
_cell.length_b   1.000
_cell.length_c   1.000
_cell.angle_alpha   90.00
_cell.angle_beta   90.00
_cell.angle_gamma   90.00
#
_symmetry.space_group_name_H-M   'P 1'
#
loop_
_entity.id
_entity.type
_entity.pdbx_description
1 polymer ?
#
loop_
_entity_poly.entity_id
_entity_poly.type
_entity_poly.pdbx_seq_one_letter_code
_entity_poly.pdbx_strand_id
1 'polypeptide(L)'
;MTHWLWAISLFFMLLSGLQIFNARPQLYIGKESGFEYNNTIFAIGAENSDAGPRGYTEIFGHRFDTTGVLGWSGPAGQETSRAFPSWATIPSYYDLGTARVIHFFFAWILATTLIVWFVASTVNGHLRRDLAPRLDDLKRLPQDIVDHAKLKFHHTREYNTLQKMAYGGVLFVLLPLLIFLGLAGLFLSQLLSGRDASEVPSALIGLPAPQTSLPALEGSNLPGLDSKTFAGKVTLVNVFASWCAPCREEHPV
;
A
#
# COMPACT_ATOMS: atom_id res chain seq x y z
N MET A 1 -5.03 26.36 8.98
CA MET A 1 -3.88 25.67 9.61
C MET A 1 -3.89 24.17 9.33
N THR A 2 -4.99 23.45 9.60
CA THR A 2 -5.09 21.99 9.35
C THR A 2 -4.81 21.57 7.90
N HIS A 3 -5.21 22.38 6.91
CA HIS A 3 -4.99 22.03 5.50
C HIS A 3 -3.51 21.93 5.11
N TRP A 4 -2.63 22.76 5.69
CA TRP A 4 -1.19 22.71 5.38
C TRP A 4 -0.55 21.47 6.00
N LEU A 5 -0.99 21.08 7.20
CA LEU A 5 -0.57 19.83 7.83
C LEU A 5 -0.99 18.62 6.98
N TRP A 6 -2.19 18.64 6.39
CA TRP A 6 -2.64 17.57 5.48
C TRP A 6 -1.75 17.51 4.23
N ALA A 7 -1.53 18.66 3.59
CA ALA A 7 -0.72 18.72 2.37
C ALA A 7 0.72 18.23 2.60
N ILE A 8 1.36 18.67 3.67
CA ILE A 8 2.72 18.24 4.03
C ILE A 8 2.75 16.74 4.34
N SER A 9 1.77 16.24 5.11
CA SER A 9 1.74 14.82 5.47
C SER A 9 1.54 13.95 4.22
N LEU A 10 0.61 14.31 3.35
CA LEU A 10 0.36 13.59 2.09
C LEU A 10 1.59 13.61 1.17
N PHE A 11 2.30 14.74 1.08
CA PHE A 11 3.53 14.85 0.30
C PHE A 11 4.59 13.84 0.77
N PHE A 12 4.90 13.82 2.07
CA PHE A 12 5.89 12.89 2.60
C PHE A 12 5.41 11.44 2.57
N MET A 13 4.13 11.17 2.84
CA MET A 13 3.57 9.82 2.73
C MET A 13 3.65 9.29 1.31
N LEU A 14 3.36 10.11 0.30
CA LEU A 14 3.46 9.69 -1.11
C LEU A 14 4.90 9.32 -1.45
N LEU A 15 5.86 10.24 -1.25
CA LEU A 15 7.25 10.02 -1.67
C LEU A 15 7.95 8.91 -0.88
N SER A 16 7.65 8.77 0.43
CA SER A 16 8.13 7.64 1.22
C SER A 16 7.41 6.34 0.87
N GLY A 17 6.14 6.39 0.48
CA GLY A 17 5.37 5.25 0.00
C GLY A 17 5.94 4.69 -1.31
N LEU A 18 6.31 5.56 -2.25
CA LEU A 18 7.01 5.16 -3.48
C LEU A 18 8.36 4.49 -3.17
N GLN A 19 9.06 4.96 -2.12
CA GLN A 19 10.31 4.35 -1.69
C GLN A 19 10.11 2.98 -1.01
N ILE A 20 9.04 2.81 -0.26
CA ILE A 20 8.65 1.50 0.29
C ILE A 20 8.29 0.55 -0.86
N PHE A 21 7.56 1.05 -1.87
CA PHE A 21 7.19 0.25 -3.04
C PHE A 21 8.40 -0.21 -3.85
N ASN A 22 9.48 0.59 -3.93
CA ASN A 22 10.74 0.19 -4.56
C ASN A 22 11.34 -1.11 -4.00
N ALA A 23 11.04 -1.48 -2.75
CA ALA A 23 11.54 -2.73 -2.17
C ALA A 23 10.87 -3.98 -2.74
N ARG A 24 9.61 -3.87 -3.18
CA ARG A 24 8.87 -4.95 -3.84
C ARG A 24 7.89 -4.34 -4.85
N PRO A 25 8.38 -3.97 -6.05
CA PRO A 25 7.60 -3.19 -7.01
C PRO A 25 6.67 -4.07 -7.85
N GLN A 26 5.93 -4.97 -7.20
CA GLN A 26 5.05 -5.94 -7.83
C GLN A 26 3.75 -6.05 -7.04
N LEU A 27 2.62 -6.09 -7.74
CA LEU A 27 1.29 -6.32 -7.19
C LEU A 27 0.73 -7.62 -7.76
N TYR A 28 0.14 -8.42 -6.88
CA TYR A 28 -0.38 -9.74 -7.18
C TYR A 28 -1.85 -9.79 -6.84
N ILE A 29 -2.61 -10.61 -7.57
CA ILE A 29 -4.00 -10.92 -7.25
C ILE A 29 -4.13 -12.41 -6.93
N GLY A 30 -4.76 -12.74 -5.81
CA GLY A 30 -4.97 -14.14 -5.43
C GLY A 30 -4.59 -14.43 -3.98
N LYS A 31 -4.71 -15.71 -3.62
CA LYS A 31 -4.48 -16.21 -2.26
C LYS A 31 -3.01 -16.49 -1.97
N GLU A 32 -2.23 -16.71 -3.01
CA GLU A 32 -0.81 -17.06 -2.92
C GLU A 32 0.06 -15.86 -3.28
N SER A 33 1.20 -15.74 -2.61
CA SER A 33 2.23 -14.77 -2.93
C SER A 33 3.58 -15.47 -2.84
N GLY A 34 4.36 -15.45 -3.90
CA GLY A 34 5.64 -16.16 -3.95
C GLY A 34 6.23 -16.15 -5.36
N PHE A 35 7.46 -16.60 -5.49
CA PHE A 35 8.20 -16.57 -6.76
C PHE A 35 7.66 -17.59 -7.78
N GLU A 36 7.02 -18.67 -7.33
CA GLU A 36 6.50 -19.76 -8.17
C GLU A 36 5.12 -19.47 -8.77
N TYR A 37 4.45 -18.39 -8.35
CA TYR A 37 3.06 -18.11 -8.74
C TYR A 37 2.99 -17.03 -9.83
N ASN A 38 2.35 -17.36 -10.95
CA ASN A 38 2.09 -16.41 -12.03
C ASN A 38 0.78 -15.63 -11.78
N ASN A 39 0.78 -14.78 -10.77
CA ASN A 39 -0.39 -13.98 -10.40
C ASN A 39 -0.10 -12.49 -10.26
N THR A 40 1.02 -12.04 -10.84
CA THR A 40 1.42 -10.63 -10.92
C THR A 40 0.55 -9.90 -11.93
N ILE A 41 -0.15 -8.85 -11.49
CA ILE A 41 -0.95 -7.98 -12.37
C ILE A 41 -0.21 -6.69 -12.76
N PHE A 42 0.80 -6.33 -11.97
CA PHE A 42 1.58 -5.12 -12.16
C PHE A 42 2.99 -5.35 -11.64
N ALA A 43 4.01 -5.01 -12.42
CA ALA A 43 5.40 -5.03 -12.00
C ALA A 43 6.17 -3.86 -12.62
N ILE A 44 7.13 -3.33 -11.88
CA ILE A 44 8.16 -2.44 -12.43
C ILE A 44 9.51 -3.07 -12.11
N GLY A 45 10.35 -3.27 -13.13
CA GLY A 45 11.64 -3.94 -12.96
C GLY A 45 12.67 -3.48 -13.97
N ALA A 46 13.86 -4.04 -13.87
CA ALA A 46 14.89 -3.93 -14.89
C ALA A 46 15.38 -5.31 -15.29
N GLU A 47 15.75 -5.46 -16.55
CA GLU A 47 16.34 -6.67 -17.10
C GLU A 47 17.56 -6.31 -17.95
N ASN A 48 18.53 -7.22 -18.00
CA ASN A 48 19.68 -7.07 -18.89
C ASN A 48 19.29 -7.63 -20.26
N SER A 49 19.30 -6.77 -21.28
CA SER A 49 19.12 -7.16 -22.68
C SER A 49 20.46 -7.19 -23.42
N ASP A 50 20.48 -7.75 -24.63
CA ASP A 50 21.66 -7.76 -25.51
C ASP A 50 22.19 -6.34 -25.82
N ALA A 51 21.33 -5.32 -25.72
CA ALA A 51 21.66 -3.92 -25.93
C ALA A 51 21.98 -3.15 -24.63
N GLY A 52 22.07 -3.85 -23.50
CA GLY A 52 22.29 -3.29 -22.16
C GLY A 52 21.08 -3.38 -21.23
N PRO A 53 21.20 -2.85 -19.99
CA PRO A 53 20.12 -2.85 -19.01
C PRO A 53 18.95 -1.98 -19.47
N ARG A 54 17.73 -2.51 -19.35
CA ARG A 54 16.48 -1.83 -19.70
C ARG A 54 15.49 -1.90 -18.56
N GLY A 55 14.77 -0.80 -18.34
CA GLY A 55 13.67 -0.74 -17.40
C GLY A 55 12.37 -1.12 -18.08
N TYR A 56 11.51 -1.87 -17.40
CA TYR A 56 10.20 -2.24 -17.90
C TYR A 56 9.12 -1.99 -16.85
N THR A 57 7.92 -1.70 -17.35
CA THR A 57 6.67 -1.76 -16.59
C THR A 57 5.79 -2.82 -17.22
N GLU A 58 5.30 -3.76 -16.42
CA GLU A 58 4.42 -4.84 -16.84
C GLU A 58 3.04 -4.62 -16.24
N ILE A 59 1.99 -4.68 -17.07
CA ILE A 59 0.60 -4.53 -16.66
C ILE A 59 -0.22 -5.64 -17.32
N PHE A 60 -0.86 -6.49 -16.52
CA PHE A 60 -1.63 -7.65 -16.99
C PHE A 60 -0.86 -8.53 -18.01
N GLY A 61 0.43 -8.77 -17.76
CA GLY A 61 1.31 -9.55 -18.66
C GLY A 61 1.83 -8.80 -19.89
N HIS A 62 1.42 -7.55 -20.11
CA HIS A 62 1.94 -6.70 -21.18
C HIS A 62 3.11 -5.85 -20.68
N ARG A 63 4.28 -5.98 -21.31
CA ARG A 63 5.48 -5.21 -20.97
C ARG A 63 5.63 -3.96 -21.82
N PHE A 64 6.01 -2.88 -21.17
CA PHE A 64 6.28 -1.57 -21.75
C PHE A 64 7.71 -1.16 -21.37
N ASP A 65 8.50 -0.69 -22.34
CA ASP A 65 9.81 -0.12 -22.07
C ASP A 65 9.63 1.23 -21.35
N THR A 66 10.18 1.32 -20.14
CA THR A 66 10.11 2.52 -19.30
C THR A 66 11.50 3.01 -18.89
N THR A 67 12.53 2.61 -19.63
CA THR A 67 13.93 2.96 -19.39
C THR A 67 14.11 4.47 -19.25
N GLY A 68 14.90 4.88 -18.26
CA GLY A 68 15.17 6.28 -17.92
C GLY A 68 14.15 6.89 -16.94
N VAL A 69 12.95 6.31 -16.81
CA VAL A 69 11.91 6.80 -15.90
C VAL A 69 11.58 5.78 -14.81
N LEU A 70 11.20 4.55 -15.19
CA LEU A 70 10.80 3.49 -14.26
C LEU A 70 11.59 2.21 -14.53
N GLY A 71 11.88 1.47 -13.47
CA GLY A 71 12.59 0.19 -13.53
C GLY A 71 14.10 0.33 -13.64
N TRP A 72 14.57 1.13 -14.59
CA TRP A 72 15.98 1.51 -14.76
C TRP A 72 16.09 3.02 -14.89
N SER A 73 16.58 3.71 -13.86
CA SER A 73 16.63 5.18 -13.86
C SER A 73 17.78 5.72 -12.99
N GLY A 74 18.22 6.94 -13.30
CA GLY A 74 19.29 7.63 -12.59
C GLY A 74 19.96 8.68 -13.48
N PRO A 75 20.93 9.45 -12.94
CA PRO A 75 21.83 10.26 -13.75
C PRO A 75 22.60 9.40 -14.76
N ALA A 76 22.96 9.98 -15.89
CA ALA A 76 23.70 9.28 -16.93
C ALA A 76 25.00 8.65 -16.38
N GLY A 77 25.15 7.33 -16.54
CA GLY A 77 26.29 6.56 -16.03
C GLY A 77 26.20 6.16 -14.55
N GLN A 78 25.11 6.47 -13.86
CA GLN A 78 24.79 6.04 -12.50
C GLN A 78 23.35 5.48 -12.41
N GLU A 79 22.86 4.91 -13.51
CA GLU A 79 21.56 4.29 -13.55
C GLU A 79 21.54 3.04 -12.66
N THR A 80 20.42 2.85 -11.98
CA THR A 80 20.23 1.73 -11.07
C THR A 80 18.88 1.08 -11.32
N SER A 81 18.78 -0.22 -11.00
CA SER A 81 17.52 -0.93 -10.99
C SER A 81 16.66 -0.44 -9.81
N ARG A 82 15.64 0.37 -10.11
CA ARG A 82 14.69 0.92 -9.14
C ARG A 82 13.37 1.24 -9.83
N ALA A 83 12.25 0.93 -9.19
CA ALA A 83 10.94 1.15 -9.81
C ALA A 83 10.63 2.63 -10.01
N PHE A 84 10.78 3.46 -8.97
CA PHE A 84 10.62 4.91 -9.02
C PHE A 84 11.97 5.63 -8.86
N PRO A 85 12.21 6.72 -9.62
CA PRO A 85 13.48 7.43 -9.65
C PRO A 85 13.77 8.20 -8.34
N SER A 86 15.04 8.52 -8.09
CA SER A 86 15.51 9.15 -6.84
C SER A 86 14.86 10.48 -6.50
N TRP A 87 14.47 11.26 -7.51
CA TRP A 87 13.79 12.55 -7.33
C TRP A 87 12.32 12.41 -6.91
N ALA A 88 11.72 11.23 -7.11
CA ALA A 88 10.33 10.92 -6.77
C ALA A 88 10.21 10.16 -5.44
N THR A 89 11.29 10.00 -4.69
CA THR A 89 11.32 9.16 -3.47
C THR A 89 11.98 9.88 -2.31
N ILE A 90 11.50 9.62 -1.09
CA ILE A 90 12.14 10.07 0.15
C ILE A 90 12.37 8.84 1.06
N PRO A 91 13.63 8.51 1.41
CA PRO A 91 14.89 9.11 0.93
C PRO A 91 15.14 8.89 -0.57
N SER A 92 16.04 9.68 -1.15
CA SER A 92 16.41 9.58 -2.58
C SER A 92 17.26 8.34 -2.90
N TYR A 93 18.03 7.86 -1.92
CA TYR A 93 18.77 6.60 -1.94
C TYR A 93 17.94 5.46 -1.34
N TYR A 94 18.21 4.22 -1.76
CA TYR A 94 17.50 3.03 -1.28
C TYR A 94 17.70 2.80 0.22
N ASP A 95 16.66 3.04 1.01
CA ASP A 95 16.60 2.74 2.44
C ASP A 95 15.14 2.48 2.86
N LEU A 96 14.81 1.20 2.97
CA LEU A 96 13.47 0.75 3.34
C LEU A 96 13.13 1.07 4.80
N GLY A 97 14.12 1.07 5.70
CA GLY A 97 13.92 1.35 7.11
C GLY A 97 13.54 2.81 7.32
N THR A 98 14.35 3.72 6.80
CA THR A 98 14.12 5.16 6.90
C THR A 98 12.82 5.58 6.19
N ALA A 99 12.53 5.03 5.00
CA ALA A 99 11.28 5.29 4.30
C ALA A 99 10.04 4.93 5.15
N ARG A 100 10.06 3.77 5.82
CA ARG A 100 8.97 3.35 6.73
C ARG A 100 8.82 4.30 7.91
N VAL A 101 9.92 4.71 8.54
CA VAL A 101 9.88 5.64 9.69
C VAL A 101 9.24 6.97 9.29
N ILE A 102 9.67 7.56 8.16
CA ILE A 102 9.10 8.81 7.63
C ILE A 102 7.61 8.61 7.32
N HIS A 103 7.25 7.52 6.65
CA HIS A 103 5.88 7.23 6.27
C HIS A 103 4.94 7.16 7.48
N PHE A 104 5.31 6.36 8.49
CA PHE A 104 4.50 6.22 9.70
C PHE A 104 4.44 7.50 10.54
N PHE A 105 5.54 8.24 10.62
CA PHE A 105 5.57 9.52 11.30
C PHE A 105 4.52 10.49 10.74
N PHE A 106 4.51 10.70 9.41
CA PHE A 106 3.53 11.57 8.76
C PHE A 106 2.12 10.99 8.73
N ALA A 107 1.97 9.66 8.68
CA ALA A 107 0.67 9.01 8.83
C ALA A 107 0.04 9.33 10.19
N TRP A 108 0.81 9.29 11.28
CA TRP A 108 0.33 9.64 12.62
C TRP A 108 -0.02 11.13 12.75
N ILE A 109 0.77 12.02 12.13
CA ILE A 109 0.43 13.45 12.08
C ILE A 109 -0.88 13.66 11.32
N LEU A 110 -1.04 13.03 10.16
CA LEU A 110 -2.27 13.14 9.35
C LEU A 110 -3.48 12.61 10.14
N ALA A 111 -3.37 11.42 10.72
CA ALA A 111 -4.43 10.81 11.52
C ALA A 111 -4.84 11.70 12.69
N THR A 112 -3.88 12.20 13.47
CA THR A 112 -4.14 13.10 14.59
C THR A 112 -4.79 14.39 14.13
N THR A 113 -4.31 14.99 13.04
CA THR A 113 -4.88 16.22 12.48
C THR A 113 -6.32 16.00 12.00
N LEU A 114 -6.61 14.87 11.36
CA LEU A 114 -7.95 14.50 10.91
C LEU A 114 -8.89 14.23 12.09
N ILE A 115 -8.43 13.56 13.15
CA ILE A 115 -9.21 13.33 14.37
C ILE A 115 -9.54 14.65 15.06
N VAL A 116 -8.55 15.53 15.25
CA VAL A 116 -8.76 16.85 15.86
C VAL A 116 -9.73 17.68 15.02
N TRP A 117 -9.57 17.67 13.69
CA TRP A 117 -10.50 18.36 12.79
C TRP A 117 -11.92 17.79 12.90
N PHE A 118 -12.07 16.46 12.93
CA PHE A 118 -13.36 15.80 13.06
C PHE A 118 -14.05 16.11 14.39
N VAL A 119 -13.33 16.03 15.51
CA VAL A 119 -13.84 16.37 16.85
C VAL A 119 -14.21 17.86 16.91
N ALA A 120 -13.36 18.76 16.42
CA ALA A 120 -13.69 20.19 16.38
C ALA A 120 -14.89 20.48 15.48
N SER A 121 -15.02 19.80 14.34
CA SER A 121 -16.13 19.97 13.39
C SER A 121 -17.46 19.47 13.97
N THR A 122 -17.43 18.40 14.76
CA THR A 122 -18.61 17.88 15.46
C THR A 122 -19.01 18.77 16.63
N VAL A 123 -18.06 19.18 17.49
CA VAL A 123 -18.32 20.06 18.64
C VAL A 123 -18.84 21.44 18.21
N ASN A 124 -18.26 22.03 17.16
CA ASN A 124 -18.68 23.34 16.65
C ASN A 124 -19.99 23.27 15.83
N GLY A 125 -20.58 22.08 15.67
CA GLY A 125 -21.77 21.86 14.85
C GLY A 125 -21.55 22.12 13.35
N HIS A 126 -20.32 22.37 12.91
CA HIS A 126 -19.97 22.61 11.51
C HIS A 126 -20.41 21.43 10.63
N LEU A 127 -20.22 20.20 11.11
CA LEU A 127 -20.64 18.99 10.40
C LEU A 127 -22.16 18.97 10.15
N ARG A 128 -22.96 19.40 11.11
CA ARG A 128 -24.43 19.46 10.99
C ARG A 128 -24.92 20.69 10.23
N ARG A 129 -24.20 21.82 10.32
CA ARG A 129 -24.61 23.08 9.71
C ARG A 129 -24.29 23.12 8.22
N ASP A 130 -23.10 22.64 7.86
CA ASP A 130 -22.51 22.91 6.54
C ASP A 130 -22.44 21.65 5.66
N LEU A 131 -22.46 20.44 6.25
CA LEU A 131 -22.34 19.17 5.53
C LEU A 131 -23.64 18.31 5.49
N ALA A 132 -24.47 18.38 6.53
CA ALA A 132 -25.70 17.60 6.59
C ALA A 132 -26.84 18.28 5.78
N PRO A 133 -27.37 17.64 4.73
CA PRO A 133 -28.44 18.23 3.93
C PRO A 133 -29.72 18.38 4.77
N ARG A 134 -30.36 19.56 4.69
CA ARG A 134 -31.63 19.84 5.38
C ARG A 134 -32.81 19.60 4.43
N LEU A 135 -33.99 19.34 4.99
CA LEU A 135 -35.23 19.21 4.20
C LEU A 135 -35.55 20.46 3.37
N ASP A 136 -35.14 21.64 3.85
CA ASP A 136 -35.33 22.90 3.12
C ASP A 136 -34.37 23.06 1.93
N ASP A 137 -33.19 22.43 1.99
CA ASP A 137 -32.24 22.37 0.86
C ASP A 137 -32.86 21.55 -0.29
N LEU A 138 -33.60 20.48 0.02
CA LEU A 138 -34.26 19.64 -0.99
C LEU A 138 -35.28 20.42 -1.83
N LYS A 139 -35.93 21.44 -1.24
CA LYS A 139 -36.88 22.31 -1.96
C LYS A 139 -36.19 23.26 -2.93
N ARG A 140 -34.92 23.62 -2.69
CA ARG A 140 -34.13 24.52 -3.54
C ARG A 140 -33.38 23.78 -4.65
N LEU A 141 -33.25 22.45 -4.52
CA LEU A 141 -32.55 21.58 -5.45
C LEU A 141 -33.00 21.72 -6.93
N PRO A 142 -34.30 21.77 -7.27
CA PRO A 142 -34.71 21.85 -8.67
C PRO A 142 -34.25 23.14 -9.34
N GLN A 143 -34.36 24.26 -8.62
CA GLN A 143 -33.93 25.57 -9.11
C GLN A 143 -32.41 25.59 -9.30
N ASP A 144 -31.67 25.02 -8.34
CA ASP A 144 -30.21 24.96 -8.38
C ASP A 144 -29.68 24.09 -9.54
N ILE A 145 -30.36 22.99 -9.86
CA ILE A 145 -30.08 22.16 -11.05
C ILE A 145 -30.29 22.97 -12.34
N VAL A 146 -31.38 23.73 -12.42
CA VAL A 146 -31.68 24.56 -13.60
C VAL A 146 -30.65 25.66 -13.76
N ASP A 147 -30.25 26.32 -12.68
CA ASP A 147 -29.25 27.39 -12.72
C ASP A 147 -27.86 26.86 -13.10
N HIS A 148 -27.48 25.67 -12.60
CA HIS A 148 -26.26 24.96 -13.03
C HIS A 148 -26.31 24.54 -14.51
N ALA A 149 -27.43 24.00 -14.97
CA ALA A 149 -27.61 23.62 -16.38
C ALA A 149 -27.55 24.85 -17.32
N LYS A 150 -27.90 26.03 -16.82
CA LYS A 150 -27.80 27.32 -17.52
C LYS A 150 -26.44 28.02 -17.33
N LEU A 151 -25.47 27.37 -16.68
CA LEU A 151 -24.14 27.92 -16.37
C LEU A 151 -24.20 29.23 -15.56
N LYS A 152 -25.26 29.44 -14.76
CA LYS A 152 -25.40 30.59 -13.86
C LYS A 152 -24.88 30.23 -12.48
N PHE A 153 -23.58 30.47 -12.28
CA PHE A 153 -22.92 30.10 -11.03
C PHE A 153 -22.99 31.22 -9.98
N HIS A 154 -23.76 31.00 -8.92
CA HIS A 154 -23.77 31.88 -7.75
C HIS A 154 -22.62 31.49 -6.79
N HIS A 155 -21.53 32.24 -6.84
CA HIS A 155 -20.39 32.07 -5.93
C HIS A 155 -20.71 32.74 -4.59
N THR A 156 -21.48 32.06 -3.75
CA THR A 156 -21.64 32.46 -2.34
C THR A 156 -20.55 31.80 -1.48
N ARG A 157 -20.27 32.38 -0.31
CA ARG A 157 -19.27 31.85 0.64
C ARG A 157 -19.71 30.52 1.28
N GLU A 158 -20.97 30.12 1.06
CA GLU A 158 -21.56 28.89 1.57
C GLU A 158 -21.64 27.85 0.45
N TYR A 159 -21.52 26.56 0.82
CA TYR A 159 -21.70 25.47 -0.13
C TYR A 159 -23.08 25.52 -0.77
N ASN A 160 -23.12 25.32 -2.09
CA ASN A 160 -24.37 25.25 -2.81
C ASN A 160 -25.18 23.99 -2.45
N THR A 161 -26.48 24.00 -2.68
CA THR A 161 -27.42 22.89 -2.40
C THR A 161 -26.94 21.59 -3.04
N LEU A 162 -26.59 21.62 -4.33
CA LEU A 162 -26.03 20.46 -5.03
C LEU A 162 -24.74 19.93 -4.40
N GLN A 163 -23.86 20.82 -3.97
CA GLN A 163 -22.60 20.44 -3.31
C GLN A 163 -22.85 19.81 -1.95
N LYS A 164 -23.73 20.38 -1.12
CA LYS A 164 -24.11 19.82 0.18
C LYS A 164 -24.73 18.43 0.02
N MET A 165 -25.62 18.25 -0.96
CA MET A 165 -26.23 16.96 -1.25
C MET A 165 -25.20 15.93 -1.73
N ALA A 166 -24.28 16.33 -2.61
CA ALA A 166 -23.23 15.44 -3.11
C ALA A 166 -22.25 15.03 -2.00
N TYR A 167 -21.68 16.00 -1.26
CA TYR A 167 -20.72 15.71 -0.19
C TYR A 167 -21.40 15.00 0.99
N GLY A 168 -22.59 15.43 1.40
CA GLY A 168 -23.36 14.80 2.46
C GLY A 168 -23.79 13.38 2.08
N GLY A 169 -24.29 13.17 0.86
CA GLY A 169 -24.64 11.85 0.35
C GLY A 169 -23.45 10.90 0.28
N VAL A 170 -22.31 11.37 -0.23
CA VAL A 170 -21.09 10.56 -0.27
C VAL A 170 -20.62 10.20 1.13
N LEU A 171 -20.55 11.17 2.05
CA LEU A 171 -19.98 10.95 3.39
C LEU A 171 -20.89 10.14 4.31
N PHE A 172 -22.21 10.37 4.28
CA PHE A 172 -23.15 9.78 5.24
C PHE A 172 -23.94 8.59 4.69
N VAL A 173 -23.97 8.38 3.36
CA VAL A 173 -24.71 7.28 2.74
C VAL A 173 -23.76 6.36 1.98
N LEU A 174 -23.10 6.87 0.94
CA LEU A 174 -22.30 6.03 0.04
C LEU A 174 -21.10 5.40 0.74
N LEU A 175 -20.33 6.19 1.50
CA LEU A 175 -19.13 5.71 2.17
C LEU A 175 -19.46 4.65 3.24
N PRO A 176 -20.43 4.84 4.16
CA PRO A 176 -20.86 3.79 5.08
C PRO A 176 -21.42 2.56 4.36
N LEU A 177 -22.18 2.74 3.28
CA LEU A 177 -22.73 1.62 2.49
C LEU A 177 -21.62 0.81 1.80
N LEU A 178 -20.63 1.46 1.19
CA LEU A 178 -19.50 0.79 0.56
C LEU A 178 -18.65 0.03 1.59
N ILE A 179 -18.42 0.61 2.78
CA ILE A 179 -17.75 -0.08 3.89
C ILE A 179 -18.55 -1.32 4.30
N PHE A 180 -19.87 -1.18 4.50
CA PHE A 180 -20.75 -2.29 4.86
C PHE A 180 -20.73 -3.40 3.80
N LEU A 181 -20.93 -3.06 2.52
CA LEU A 181 -20.92 -4.04 1.43
C LEU A 181 -19.55 -4.70 1.25
N GLY A 182 -18.46 -3.95 1.41
CA GLY A 182 -17.10 -4.49 1.38
C GLY A 182 -16.86 -5.50 2.50
N LEU A 183 -17.23 -5.17 3.74
CA LEU A 183 -17.12 -6.10 4.88
C LEU A 183 -18.06 -7.30 4.74
N ALA A 184 -19.30 -7.09 4.30
CA ALA A 184 -20.26 -8.16 4.06
C ALA A 184 -19.76 -9.11 2.96
N GLY A 185 -19.19 -8.59 1.88
CA GLY A 185 -18.58 -9.39 0.82
C GLY A 185 -17.36 -10.18 1.30
N LEU A 186 -16.50 -9.56 2.11
CA LEU A 186 -15.35 -10.23 2.73
C LEU A 186 -15.79 -11.37 3.64
N PHE A 187 -16.75 -11.13 4.54
CA PHE A 187 -17.27 -12.16 5.44
C PHE A 187 -18.01 -13.26 4.71
N LEU A 188 -18.80 -12.92 3.70
CA LEU A 188 -19.47 -13.91 2.87
C LEU A 188 -18.46 -14.77 2.11
N SER A 189 -17.41 -14.16 1.55
CA SER A 189 -16.31 -14.89 0.90
C SER A 189 -15.62 -15.84 1.87
N GLN A 190 -15.36 -15.41 3.10
CA GLN A 190 -14.74 -16.26 4.12
C GLN A 190 -15.68 -17.39 4.56
N LEU A 191 -16.97 -17.11 4.79
CA LEU A 191 -17.98 -18.11 5.18
C LEU A 191 -18.16 -19.19 4.11
N LEU A 192 -18.16 -18.79 2.84
CA LEU A 192 -18.29 -19.71 1.70
C LEU A 192 -16.98 -20.40 1.31
N SER A 193 -15.83 -19.98 1.87
CA SER A 193 -14.52 -20.51 1.47
C SER A 193 -14.25 -21.94 1.96
N GLY A 194 -15.03 -22.43 2.93
CA GLY A 194 -14.81 -23.75 3.56
C GLY A 194 -13.50 -23.84 4.36
N ARG A 195 -12.84 -22.71 4.64
CA ARG A 195 -11.57 -22.65 5.37
C ARG A 195 -11.82 -22.69 6.88
N ASP A 196 -11.07 -23.54 7.57
CA ASP A 196 -10.98 -23.47 9.03
C ASP A 196 -10.14 -22.24 9.42
N ALA A 197 -10.75 -21.30 10.15
CA ALA A 197 -10.07 -20.07 10.59
C ALA A 197 -9.05 -20.31 11.72
N SER A 198 -9.04 -21.52 12.31
CA SER A 198 -8.11 -21.92 13.36
C SER A 198 -6.85 -22.61 12.84
N GLU A 199 -6.85 -23.04 11.57
CA GLU A 199 -5.67 -23.64 10.96
C GLU A 199 -4.70 -22.58 10.44
N VAL A 200 -3.45 -22.66 10.89
CA VAL A 200 -2.33 -21.93 10.29
C VAL A 200 -1.80 -22.83 9.16
N PRO A 201 -2.05 -22.50 7.87
CA PRO A 201 -1.59 -23.33 6.78
C PRO A 201 -0.06 -23.37 6.79
N SER A 202 0.50 -24.54 7.08
CA SER A 202 1.94 -24.80 6.94
C SER A 202 2.11 -25.86 5.86
N ALA A 203 2.76 -25.46 4.78
CA ALA A 203 2.98 -26.31 3.60
C ALA A 203 3.84 -27.56 3.91
N LEU A 204 4.50 -27.60 5.07
CA LEU A 204 5.43 -28.66 5.46
C LEU A 204 4.98 -29.47 6.69
N ILE A 205 3.70 -29.40 7.09
CA ILE A 205 3.19 -30.22 8.20
C ILE A 205 3.33 -31.70 7.83
N GLY A 206 3.89 -32.48 8.76
CA GLY A 206 4.07 -33.93 8.60
C GLY A 206 5.26 -34.34 7.74
N LEU A 207 5.96 -33.40 7.11
CA LEU A 207 7.22 -33.67 6.42
C LEU A 207 8.39 -33.66 7.42
N PRO A 208 9.41 -34.50 7.22
CA PRO A 208 10.62 -34.44 8.03
C PRO A 208 11.30 -33.09 7.82
N ALA A 209 11.77 -32.47 8.91
CA ALA A 209 12.59 -31.27 8.82
C ALA A 209 13.83 -31.55 7.95
N PRO A 210 14.25 -30.60 7.08
CA PRO A 210 15.45 -30.74 6.27
C PRO A 210 16.66 -31.02 7.16
N GLN A 211 17.45 -32.04 6.81
CA GLN A 211 18.66 -32.36 7.55
C GLN A 211 19.73 -31.30 7.26
N THR A 212 20.20 -30.64 8.30
CA THR A 212 21.25 -29.62 8.26
C THR A 212 22.52 -30.16 8.89
N SER A 213 23.66 -29.87 8.25
CA SER A 213 25.02 -30.05 8.77
C SER A 213 25.85 -28.85 8.32
N LEU A 214 25.42 -27.65 8.73
CA LEU A 214 25.98 -26.39 8.29
C LEU A 214 27.17 -26.00 9.18
N PRO A 215 28.29 -25.51 8.60
CA PRO A 215 29.41 -25.02 9.38
C PRO A 215 29.03 -23.76 10.20
N ALA A 216 29.88 -23.41 11.16
CA ALA A 216 29.75 -22.16 11.89
C ALA A 216 29.86 -20.98 10.92
N LEU A 217 29.05 -19.94 11.12
CA LEU A 217 29.17 -18.70 10.36
C LEU A 217 30.45 -17.98 10.77
N GLU A 218 31.33 -17.71 9.81
CA GLU A 218 32.61 -17.02 10.05
C GLU A 218 32.39 -15.69 10.79
N GLY A 219 33.17 -15.47 11.86
CA GLY A 219 33.09 -14.26 12.68
C GLY A 219 31.91 -14.17 13.66
N SER A 220 30.97 -15.13 13.66
CA SER A 220 29.78 -15.08 14.53
C SER A 220 30.04 -15.58 15.96
N ASN A 221 31.16 -16.26 16.24
CA ASN A 221 31.42 -17.02 17.48
C ASN A 221 30.30 -18.02 17.87
N LEU A 222 29.34 -18.28 16.97
CA LEU A 222 28.26 -19.23 17.18
C LEU A 222 28.61 -20.59 16.55
N PRO A 223 28.17 -21.71 17.14
CA PRO A 223 28.37 -23.03 16.54
C PRO A 223 27.56 -23.16 15.23
N GLY A 224 28.02 -24.08 14.37
CA GLY A 224 27.26 -24.47 13.17
C GLY A 224 25.92 -25.12 13.50
N LEU A 225 25.05 -25.21 12.50
CA LEU A 225 23.69 -25.75 12.64
C LEU A 225 23.65 -27.22 12.20
N ASP A 226 23.57 -28.14 13.17
CA ASP A 226 23.38 -29.58 12.93
C ASP A 226 22.01 -30.04 13.46
N SER A 227 21.22 -30.64 12.58
CA SER A 227 19.90 -31.22 12.87
C SER A 227 19.91 -32.25 13.99
N LYS A 228 21.01 -32.97 14.19
CA LYS A 228 21.17 -33.94 15.29
C LYS A 228 21.04 -33.30 16.67
N THR A 229 21.38 -32.02 16.79
CA THR A 229 21.31 -31.26 18.06
C THR A 229 19.86 -31.04 18.53
N PHE A 230 18.92 -31.05 17.58
CA PHE A 230 17.49 -30.83 17.82
C PHE A 230 16.69 -32.13 17.92
N ALA A 231 17.31 -33.29 17.67
CA ALA A 231 16.64 -34.59 17.69
C ALA A 231 15.97 -34.85 19.05
N GLY A 232 14.70 -35.24 19.01
CA GLY A 232 13.89 -35.52 20.22
C GLY A 232 13.43 -34.29 21.00
N LYS A 233 13.71 -33.06 20.53
CA LYS A 233 13.25 -31.81 21.16
C LYS A 233 12.28 -31.08 20.26
N VAL A 234 11.21 -30.52 20.85
CA VAL A 234 10.37 -29.53 20.16
C VAL A 234 11.23 -28.28 19.97
N THR A 235 11.53 -27.94 18.72
CA THR A 235 12.43 -26.84 18.35
C THR A 235 11.69 -25.87 17.42
N LEU A 236 11.73 -24.58 17.73
CA LEU A 236 11.24 -23.53 16.85
C LEU A 236 12.42 -22.92 16.10
N VAL A 237 12.41 -23.03 14.77
CA VAL A 237 13.39 -22.37 13.90
C VAL A 237 12.72 -21.19 13.22
N ASN A 238 13.24 -19.99 13.46
CA ASN A 238 12.75 -18.77 12.83
C ASN A 238 13.73 -18.34 11.73
N VAL A 239 13.27 -18.41 10.48
CA VAL A 239 14.01 -17.88 9.33
C VAL A 239 13.60 -16.43 9.13
N PHE A 240 14.47 -15.51 9.55
CA PHE A 240 14.21 -14.08 9.44
C PHE A 240 14.64 -13.53 8.07
N ALA A 241 13.88 -12.56 7.57
CA ALA A 241 14.17 -11.83 6.34
C ALA A 241 14.42 -12.71 5.09
N SER A 242 13.77 -13.87 4.96
CA SER A 242 13.87 -14.75 3.77
C SER A 242 13.54 -14.08 2.43
N TRP A 243 12.93 -12.90 2.47
CA TRP A 243 12.61 -12.04 1.32
C TRP A 243 13.70 -11.00 1.00
N CYS A 244 14.83 -11.02 1.71
CA CYS A 244 15.93 -10.07 1.54
C CYS A 244 16.62 -10.18 0.17
N ALA A 245 17.29 -9.12 -0.29
CA ALA A 245 17.94 -9.15 -1.60
C ALA A 245 19.02 -10.24 -1.73
N PRO A 246 19.99 -10.37 -0.80
CA PRO A 246 20.94 -11.50 -0.81
C PRO A 246 20.25 -12.87 -0.76
N CYS A 247 19.20 -13.01 0.05
CA CYS A 247 18.42 -14.24 0.17
C CYS A 247 17.85 -14.71 -1.19
N ARG A 248 17.47 -13.77 -2.07
CA ARG A 248 17.00 -14.06 -3.42
C ARG A 248 18.14 -14.40 -4.38
N GLU A 249 19.29 -13.74 -4.22
CA GLU A 249 20.49 -14.05 -5.02
C GLU A 249 21.02 -15.45 -4.71
N GLU A 250 20.95 -15.86 -3.44
CA GLU A 250 21.37 -17.19 -2.96
C GLU A 250 20.35 -18.29 -3.24
N HIS A 251 19.06 -17.96 -3.33
CA HIS A 251 17.98 -18.88 -3.73
C HIS A 251 17.26 -18.42 -5.01
N PRO A 252 17.90 -18.54 -6.18
CA PRO A 252 17.21 -18.37 -7.45
C PRO A 252 16.26 -19.55 -7.67
N VAL A 253 14.96 -19.25 -7.67
CA VAL A 253 13.85 -20.17 -8.00
C VAL A 253 13.49 -20.03 -9.47
#